data_AF-A0AB38TZ85-F1
#
_entry.id   AF-A0AB38TZ85-F1
#
_cell.length_a   1.000
_cell.length_b   1.000
_cell.length_c   1.000
_cell.angle_alpha   90.00
_cell.angle_beta   90.00
_cell.angle_gamma   90.00
#
_symmetry.space_group_name_H-M   'P 1'
#
loop_
_entity.id
_entity.type
_entity.pdbx_description
1 polymer ?
#
loop_
_entity_poly.entity_id
_entity_poly.type
_entity_poly.pdbx_seq_one_letter_code
_entity_poly.pdbx_strand_id
1 'polypeptide(L)'
;MQVQAITPRALRVASAAAFAALALAAAPGARAAEASGAAAPHVYNAHLRPVSVISGTRLRIDTPAGAAEFPLYLSRDWNQPSPEVTRAVIVIHGKLRNADRYFESAEKGRDAAAEKGADVAGTLLIAPQFLATLDLAGRTDQPADLLRWDANGWMAGDDAAGPAAVSSYTVLDAIVERLADRKRFPNLKTVVFAGHSGGGQVVQRYAVAARETGALAREGIALRYVVSSPSSYAYFDAERPGADGKPTAFDAAACPGYDDWKYGMAHRPPYLADRTPAQLEAAYVARRVTYLVGGKDDDPQQKALDQSCPAEAQGPQRVARAEAYFRYLQGRHPQGLNQSLHIVPGVGHNGARMLSSACALATMYDMPGCGS
;
A
#
# COMPACT_ATOMS: atom_id res chain seq x y z
N MET A 1 74.67 25.08 32.41
CA MET A 1 75.63 26.16 32.72
C MET A 1 75.48 27.21 31.64
N GLN A 2 75.19 28.48 32.03
CA GLN A 2 75.02 29.69 31.18
C GLN A 2 73.81 29.68 30.22
N VAL A 3 72.70 30.40 30.46
CA VAL A 3 72.46 31.87 30.47
C VAL A 3 72.77 32.53 29.13
N GLN A 4 71.73 33.00 28.43
CA GLN A 4 71.69 34.39 27.94
C GLN A 4 70.25 34.82 27.59
N ALA A 5 69.85 35.93 28.20
CA ALA A 5 68.63 36.69 27.98
C ALA A 5 68.98 37.97 27.22
N ILE A 6 68.10 38.47 26.34
CA ILE A 6 68.06 39.87 25.91
C ILE A 6 66.59 40.27 25.64
N THR A 7 66.02 41.06 26.55
CA THR A 7 64.95 42.08 26.34
C THR A 7 65.63 43.40 25.86
N PRO A 8 64.99 44.57 25.53
CA PRO A 8 63.65 45.07 25.93
C PRO A 8 62.92 46.04 24.96
N ARG A 9 61.71 46.51 25.35
CA ARG A 9 61.19 47.91 25.37
C ARG A 9 59.65 47.88 25.40
N ALA A 10 59.00 48.12 26.54
CA ALA A 10 58.69 49.40 27.18
C ALA A 10 57.60 50.22 26.46
N LEU A 11 56.41 50.35 27.05
CA LEU A 11 55.94 51.58 27.69
C LEU A 11 54.62 51.34 28.46
N ARG A 12 54.59 51.80 29.72
CA ARG A 12 53.40 52.02 30.56
C ARG A 12 52.83 53.40 30.21
N VAL A 13 51.51 53.62 30.32
CA VAL A 13 50.86 54.71 31.09
C VAL A 13 49.39 54.34 31.32
N ALA A 14 48.93 54.63 32.54
CA ALA A 14 47.60 54.43 33.09
C ALA A 14 46.58 55.49 32.63
N SER A 15 45.27 55.22 32.75
CA SER A 15 44.28 56.13 33.37
C SER A 15 42.89 55.49 33.48
N ALA A 16 42.17 55.97 34.49
CA ALA A 16 41.01 55.36 35.11
C ALA A 16 39.66 55.77 34.50
N ALA A 17 38.66 54.92 34.78
CA ALA A 17 37.24 55.19 35.02
C ALA A 17 36.38 55.89 33.94
N ALA A 18 35.37 55.17 33.44
CA ALA A 18 33.98 55.61 33.45
C ALA A 18 33.03 54.44 33.13
N PHE A 19 32.01 54.25 33.97
CA PHE A 19 30.88 53.36 33.75
C PHE A 19 30.07 53.82 32.53
N ALA A 20 29.80 52.91 31.60
CA ALA A 20 28.65 53.00 30.70
C ALA A 20 28.12 51.58 30.47
N ALA A 21 27.01 51.26 31.13
CA ALA A 21 26.23 50.06 30.87
C ALA A 21 25.58 50.20 29.49
N LEU A 22 26.00 49.38 28.52
CA LEU A 22 25.24 49.13 27.31
C LEU A 22 24.62 47.74 27.42
N ALA A 23 23.31 47.71 27.61
CA ALA A 23 22.49 46.52 27.48
C ALA A 23 22.57 46.03 26.02
N LEU A 24 23.35 44.98 25.77
CA LEU A 24 23.18 44.18 24.55
C LEU A 24 21.99 43.25 24.78
N ALA A 25 20.86 43.64 24.19
CA ALA A 25 19.75 42.75 23.94
C ALA A 25 20.25 41.58 23.10
N ALA A 26 20.43 40.42 23.74
CA ALA A 26 20.56 39.15 23.04
C ALA A 26 19.23 38.88 22.34
N ALA A 27 19.17 39.18 21.05
CA ALA A 27 18.10 38.69 20.20
C ALA A 27 18.09 37.16 20.28
N PRO A 28 16.94 36.51 20.56
CA PRO A 28 16.88 35.07 20.53
C PRO A 28 17.20 34.62 19.11
N GLY A 29 18.32 33.92 18.96
CA GLY A 29 18.68 33.25 17.72
C GLY A 29 17.50 32.40 17.29
N ALA A 30 16.99 32.70 16.09
CA ALA A 30 15.89 32.00 15.49
C ALA A 30 16.17 30.49 15.54
N ARG A 31 15.35 29.77 16.32
CA ARG A 31 15.20 28.32 16.12
C ARG A 31 14.92 28.14 14.64
N ALA A 32 15.79 27.42 13.94
CA ALA A 32 15.41 26.82 12.68
C ALA A 32 14.16 26.01 12.96
N ALA A 33 13.01 26.54 12.53
CA ALA A 33 11.80 25.74 12.47
C ALA A 33 12.16 24.60 11.52
N GLU A 34 12.27 23.39 12.06
CA GLU A 34 12.10 22.19 11.26
C GLU A 34 10.77 22.38 10.55
N ALA A 35 10.83 22.74 9.28
CA ALA A 35 9.70 22.62 8.40
C ALA A 35 9.39 21.12 8.42
N SER A 36 8.39 20.74 9.21
CA SER A 36 7.73 19.47 9.06
C SER A 36 7.37 19.39 7.58
N GLY A 37 8.06 18.48 6.86
CA GLY A 37 7.71 18.15 5.50
C GLY A 37 6.27 17.66 5.55
N ALA A 38 5.33 18.55 5.25
CA ALA A 38 3.94 18.21 5.11
C ALA A 38 3.91 17.13 4.03
N ALA A 39 3.55 15.90 4.44
CA ALA A 39 3.29 14.81 3.52
C ALA A 39 2.43 15.36 2.38
N ALA A 40 2.83 15.09 1.13
CA ALA A 40 2.10 15.52 -0.05
C ALA A 40 0.61 15.22 0.20
N PRO A 41 -0.25 16.26 0.24
CA PRO A 41 -1.57 16.10 0.80
C PRO A 41 -2.32 15.06 -0.04
N HIS A 42 -2.96 14.09 0.62
CA HIS A 42 -3.81 13.07 0.01
C HIS A 42 -5.08 13.71 -0.60
N VAL A 43 -4.93 14.65 -1.52
CA VAL A 43 -6.06 15.41 -2.06
C VAL A 43 -6.70 14.63 -3.18
N TYR A 44 -7.82 13.98 -2.84
CA TYR A 44 -9.03 14.19 -3.62
C TYR A 44 -10.25 14.00 -2.72
N ASN A 45 -10.83 15.13 -2.28
CA ASN A 45 -12.02 15.21 -1.42
C ASN A 45 -13.07 16.13 -2.04
N ALA A 46 -14.21 15.54 -2.37
CA ALA A 46 -15.51 16.23 -2.44
C ALA A 46 -16.71 15.29 -2.15
N HIS A 47 -16.53 13.96 -2.13
CA HIS A 47 -17.67 13.01 -2.08
C HIS A 47 -17.50 11.78 -1.16
N LEU A 48 -16.48 11.72 -0.31
CA LEU A 48 -16.37 10.60 0.64
C LEU A 48 -17.37 10.80 1.77
N ARG A 49 -18.33 9.88 1.87
CA ARG A 49 -19.27 9.76 2.99
C ARG A 49 -18.77 8.65 3.93
N PRO A 50 -19.17 8.65 5.21
CA PRO A 50 -19.00 7.48 6.06
C PRO A 50 -19.54 6.23 5.36
N VAL A 51 -18.86 5.09 5.53
CA VAL A 51 -19.38 3.80 5.05
C VAL A 51 -20.78 3.54 5.65
N SER A 52 -21.66 2.89 4.88
CA SER A 52 -23.02 2.58 5.34
C SER A 52 -23.03 1.56 6.48
N VAL A 53 -22.13 0.57 6.42
CA VAL A 53 -22.03 -0.52 7.37
C VAL A 53 -20.57 -0.74 7.74
N ILE A 54 -20.33 -1.04 9.01
CA ILE A 54 -19.08 -1.59 9.51
C ILE A 54 -19.37 -3.05 9.86
N SER A 55 -18.54 -3.99 9.41
CA SER A 55 -18.72 -5.41 9.73
C SER A 55 -18.92 -5.59 11.24
N GLY A 56 -19.59 -6.65 11.70
CA GLY A 56 -19.64 -7.03 13.12
C GLY A 56 -18.48 -7.96 13.52
N THR A 57 -17.86 -8.64 12.56
CA THR A 57 -16.75 -9.57 12.81
C THR A 57 -15.46 -8.79 13.04
N ARG A 58 -14.66 -9.21 14.02
CA ARG A 58 -13.44 -8.53 14.46
C ARG A 58 -12.22 -9.43 14.35
N LEU A 59 -11.14 -8.86 13.85
CA LEU A 59 -9.79 -9.36 14.01
C LEU A 59 -9.12 -8.53 15.11
N ARG A 60 -8.65 -9.19 16.16
CA ARG A 60 -7.81 -8.57 17.18
C ARG A 60 -6.39 -8.41 16.65
N ILE A 61 -5.83 -7.22 16.83
CA ILE A 61 -4.43 -6.89 16.54
C ILE A 61 -3.77 -6.53 17.87
N ASP A 62 -2.78 -7.33 18.29
CA ASP A 62 -1.99 -7.01 19.47
C ASP A 62 -0.93 -5.98 19.12
N THR A 63 -0.86 -4.90 19.90
CA THR A 63 0.12 -3.82 19.72
C THR A 63 0.86 -3.57 21.04
N PRO A 64 2.04 -2.92 21.02
CA PRO A 64 2.71 -2.51 22.25
C PRO A 64 1.86 -1.59 23.15
N ALA A 65 0.92 -0.84 22.57
CA ALA A 65 0.02 0.07 23.28
C ALA A 65 -1.27 -0.59 23.77
N GLY A 66 -1.45 -1.89 23.55
CA GLY A 66 -2.67 -2.64 23.85
C GLY A 66 -3.29 -3.27 22.61
N ALA A 67 -4.50 -3.80 22.76
CA ALA A 67 -5.22 -4.40 21.64
C ALA A 67 -5.89 -3.33 20.80
N ALA A 68 -5.93 -3.55 19.49
CA ALA A 68 -6.83 -2.85 18.58
C ALA A 68 -7.72 -3.86 17.87
N GLU A 69 -8.89 -3.40 17.44
CA GLU A 69 -9.81 -4.20 16.66
C GLU A 69 -9.83 -3.77 15.20
N PHE A 70 -9.97 -4.74 14.30
CA PHE A 70 -10.07 -4.51 12.87
C PHE A 70 -11.31 -5.20 12.29
N PRO A 71 -12.20 -4.50 11.59
CA PRO A 71 -13.39 -5.09 11.01
C PRO A 71 -13.08 -5.80 9.68
N LEU A 72 -13.72 -6.94 9.45
CA LEU A 72 -13.59 -7.71 8.22
C LEU A 72 -14.82 -8.58 7.97
N TYR A 73 -15.05 -8.98 6.73
CA TYR A 73 -16.06 -9.97 6.36
C TYR A 73 -15.41 -11.33 6.12
N LEU A 74 -16.10 -12.40 6.52
CA LEU A 74 -15.64 -13.78 6.36
C LEU A 74 -16.80 -14.64 5.84
N SER A 75 -16.54 -15.53 4.89
CA SER A 75 -17.57 -16.48 4.43
C SER A 75 -17.80 -17.64 5.39
N ARG A 76 -16.88 -17.87 6.32
CA ARG A 76 -16.93 -18.92 7.36
C ARG A 76 -16.19 -18.44 8.60
N ASP A 77 -16.56 -18.95 9.76
CA ASP A 77 -15.80 -18.67 10.98
C ASP A 77 -14.38 -19.24 10.87
N TRP A 78 -13.39 -18.39 11.05
CA TRP A 78 -11.97 -18.75 11.06
C TRP A 78 -11.40 -18.92 12.47
N ASN A 79 -12.24 -18.88 13.51
CA ASN A 79 -11.85 -19.10 14.90
C ASN A 79 -11.74 -20.59 15.26
N GLN A 80 -12.41 -21.44 14.51
CA GLN A 80 -12.37 -22.89 14.68
C GLN A 80 -11.42 -23.54 13.67
N PRO A 81 -10.90 -24.76 13.96
CA PRO A 81 -10.24 -25.57 12.96
C PRO A 81 -11.14 -25.84 11.75
N SER A 82 -10.62 -25.61 10.55
CA SER A 82 -11.33 -25.76 9.27
C SER A 82 -10.49 -26.60 8.30
N PRO A 83 -10.45 -27.94 8.47
CA PRO A 83 -9.70 -28.83 7.60
C PRO A 83 -10.24 -28.89 6.16
N GLU A 84 -11.47 -28.46 5.93
CA GLU A 84 -12.05 -28.36 4.60
C GLU A 84 -11.54 -27.16 3.80
N VAL A 85 -10.95 -26.15 4.46
CA VAL A 85 -10.41 -24.96 3.80
C VAL A 85 -9.06 -25.30 3.15
N THR A 86 -9.02 -25.23 1.82
CA THR A 86 -7.84 -25.47 1.00
C THR A 86 -7.35 -24.21 0.28
N ARG A 87 -8.19 -23.17 0.22
CA ARG A 87 -7.93 -21.89 -0.44
C ARG A 87 -8.49 -20.73 0.38
N ALA A 88 -7.74 -19.64 0.50
CA ALA A 88 -8.24 -18.37 1.01
C ALA A 88 -8.12 -17.28 -0.07
N VAL A 89 -9.20 -16.53 -0.31
CA VAL A 89 -9.22 -15.38 -1.22
C VAL A 89 -9.54 -14.13 -0.41
N ILE A 90 -8.56 -13.23 -0.34
CA ILE A 90 -8.62 -11.96 0.38
C ILE A 90 -8.90 -10.85 -0.64
N VAL A 91 -10.07 -10.23 -0.57
CA VAL A 91 -10.50 -9.20 -1.52
C VAL A 91 -10.45 -7.83 -0.86
N ILE A 92 -9.58 -6.96 -1.38
CA ILE A 92 -9.38 -5.60 -0.88
C ILE A 92 -10.26 -4.62 -1.66
N HIS A 93 -11.05 -3.84 -0.93
CA HIS A 93 -11.95 -2.84 -1.50
C HIS A 93 -11.22 -1.62 -2.07
N GLY A 94 -11.95 -0.85 -2.89
CA GLY A 94 -11.49 0.43 -3.42
C GLY A 94 -11.52 1.59 -2.42
N LYS A 95 -11.28 2.81 -2.93
CA LYS A 95 -11.27 4.07 -2.16
C LYS A 95 -12.56 4.36 -1.39
N LEU A 96 -13.70 3.78 -1.81
CA LEU A 96 -15.01 3.98 -1.17
C LEU A 96 -15.20 3.17 0.11
N ARG A 97 -14.23 2.31 0.50
CA ARG A 97 -14.26 1.53 1.76
C ARG A 97 -15.49 0.61 1.92
N ASN A 98 -16.13 0.29 0.80
CA ASN A 98 -17.30 -0.58 0.69
C ASN A 98 -16.93 -2.06 0.66
N ALA A 99 -16.28 -2.53 1.73
CA ALA A 99 -15.84 -3.91 1.90
C ALA A 99 -17.00 -4.92 1.78
N ASP A 100 -18.19 -4.56 2.24
CA ASP A 100 -19.44 -5.31 2.07
C ASP A 100 -19.71 -5.64 0.60
N ARG A 101 -19.61 -4.65 -0.29
CA ARG A 101 -19.87 -4.83 -1.72
C ARG A 101 -18.78 -5.63 -2.43
N TYR A 102 -17.53 -5.48 -1.98
CA TYR A 102 -16.43 -6.29 -2.48
C TYR A 102 -16.55 -7.74 -2.01
N PHE A 103 -17.04 -7.98 -0.80
CA PHE A 103 -17.34 -9.31 -0.28
C PHE A 103 -18.47 -9.97 -1.06
N GLU A 104 -19.59 -9.29 -1.28
CA GLU A 104 -20.69 -9.77 -2.15
C GLU A 104 -20.21 -10.09 -3.57
N SER A 105 -19.28 -9.28 -4.10
CA SER A 105 -18.69 -9.51 -5.43
C SER A 105 -17.77 -10.73 -5.44
N ALA A 106 -17.05 -10.98 -4.34
CA ALA A 106 -16.19 -12.15 -4.18
C ALA A 106 -17.02 -13.44 -4.10
N GLU A 107 -18.16 -13.41 -3.40
CA GLU A 107 -19.12 -14.52 -3.36
C GLU A 107 -19.63 -14.85 -4.76
N LYS A 108 -20.12 -13.84 -5.50
CA LYS A 108 -20.55 -14.01 -6.90
C LYS A 108 -19.43 -14.53 -7.80
N GLY A 109 -18.19 -14.08 -7.61
CA GLY A 109 -17.03 -14.55 -8.36
C GLY A 109 -16.71 -16.03 -8.09
N ARG A 110 -16.77 -16.45 -6.81
CA ARG A 110 -16.62 -17.84 -6.40
C ARG A 110 -17.73 -18.72 -7.01
N ASP A 111 -18.98 -18.27 -6.92
CA ASP A 111 -20.12 -19.03 -7.41
C ASP A 111 -20.08 -19.16 -8.95
N ALA A 112 -19.72 -18.09 -9.66
CA ALA A 112 -19.49 -18.13 -11.10
C ALA A 112 -18.32 -19.04 -11.51
N ALA A 113 -17.31 -19.21 -10.66
CA ALA A 113 -16.25 -20.19 -10.90
C ALA A 113 -16.77 -21.62 -10.71
N ALA A 114 -17.61 -21.86 -9.68
CA ALA A 114 -18.25 -23.15 -9.43
C ALA A 114 -19.15 -23.58 -10.60
N GLU A 115 -19.96 -22.66 -11.12
CA GLU A 115 -20.82 -22.89 -12.29
C GLU A 115 -20.03 -23.30 -13.54
N LYS A 116 -18.76 -22.88 -13.62
CA LYS A 116 -17.83 -23.23 -14.69
C LYS A 116 -16.96 -24.46 -14.39
N GLY A 117 -17.22 -25.16 -13.27
CA GLY A 117 -16.56 -26.41 -12.90
C GLY A 117 -15.35 -26.27 -11.98
N ALA A 118 -15.09 -25.10 -11.39
CA ALA A 118 -14.05 -24.97 -10.36
C ALA A 118 -14.43 -25.71 -9.07
N ASP A 119 -13.47 -26.40 -8.45
CA ASP A 119 -13.60 -26.79 -7.04
C ASP A 119 -13.36 -25.59 -6.13
N VAL A 120 -14.45 -25.02 -5.62
CA VAL A 120 -14.45 -23.88 -4.70
C VAL A 120 -15.00 -24.22 -3.32
N ALA A 121 -15.36 -25.49 -3.06
CA ALA A 121 -16.03 -25.88 -1.82
C ALA A 121 -15.19 -25.58 -0.57
N GLY A 122 -13.86 -25.70 -0.71
CA GLY A 122 -12.87 -25.38 0.32
C GLY A 122 -12.38 -23.92 0.31
N THR A 123 -13.12 -22.98 -0.28
CA THR A 123 -12.72 -21.56 -0.33
C THR A 123 -13.23 -20.78 0.88
N LEU A 124 -12.29 -20.15 1.60
CA LEU A 124 -12.55 -19.09 2.56
C LEU A 124 -12.43 -17.72 1.86
N LEU A 125 -13.50 -16.92 1.85
CA LEU A 125 -13.47 -15.54 1.39
C LEU A 125 -13.27 -14.61 2.58
N ILE A 126 -12.41 -13.60 2.40
CA ILE A 126 -12.07 -12.60 3.41
C ILE A 126 -12.13 -11.22 2.74
N ALA A 127 -12.85 -10.26 3.31
CA ALA A 127 -12.78 -8.86 2.89
C ALA A 127 -12.43 -7.96 4.08
N PRO A 128 -11.15 -7.60 4.24
CA PRO A 128 -10.71 -6.59 5.22
C PRO A 128 -11.43 -5.27 4.99
N GLN A 129 -11.91 -4.61 6.05
CA GLN A 129 -12.57 -3.31 5.96
C GLN A 129 -11.68 -2.23 6.57
N PHE A 130 -10.87 -1.59 5.74
CA PHE A 130 -10.08 -0.44 6.18
C PHE A 130 -10.99 0.78 6.31
N LEU A 131 -11.06 1.31 7.53
CA LEU A 131 -11.85 2.49 7.86
C LEU A 131 -10.99 3.76 7.78
N ALA A 132 -11.61 4.85 7.33
CA ALA A 132 -11.09 6.19 7.52
C ALA A 132 -11.65 6.79 8.82
N THR A 133 -10.98 7.78 9.41
CA THR A 133 -11.48 8.48 10.61
C THR A 133 -12.92 9.00 10.46
N LEU A 134 -13.29 9.44 9.25
CA LEU A 134 -14.65 9.87 8.92
C LEU A 134 -15.71 8.78 9.13
N ASP A 135 -15.37 7.51 8.97
CA ASP A 135 -16.33 6.40 9.02
C ASP A 135 -16.89 6.17 10.44
N LEU A 136 -16.18 6.65 11.47
CA LEU A 136 -16.63 6.61 12.87
C LEU A 136 -17.26 7.93 13.33
N ALA A 137 -17.25 8.98 12.50
CA ALA A 137 -17.80 10.27 12.87
C ALA A 137 -19.31 10.16 13.13
N GLY A 138 -19.75 10.50 14.34
CA GLY A 138 -21.16 10.42 14.75
C GLY A 138 -21.68 9.02 15.06
N ARG A 139 -20.82 7.99 15.05
CA ARG A 139 -21.18 6.63 15.49
C ARG A 139 -20.82 6.44 16.96
N THR A 140 -21.81 6.14 17.79
CA THR A 140 -21.62 5.84 19.23
C THR A 140 -21.76 4.36 19.55
N ASP A 141 -22.14 3.54 18.56
CA ASP A 141 -22.39 2.10 18.64
C ASP A 141 -21.15 1.26 18.30
N GLN A 142 -20.03 1.90 17.95
CA GLN A 142 -18.79 1.25 17.54
C GLN A 142 -17.73 1.34 18.63
N PRO A 143 -16.89 0.29 18.81
CA PRO A 143 -15.92 0.30 19.89
C PRO A 143 -14.77 1.28 19.59
N ALA A 144 -14.23 1.90 20.65
CA ALA A 144 -13.25 2.98 20.53
C ALA A 144 -11.88 2.52 20.01
N ASP A 145 -11.62 1.21 20.10
CA ASP A 145 -10.40 0.54 19.69
C ASP A 145 -10.41 0.05 18.23
N LEU A 146 -11.42 0.43 17.44
CA LEU A 146 -11.39 0.20 16.00
C LEU A 146 -10.26 0.98 15.32
N LEU A 147 -9.42 0.24 14.60
CA LEU A 147 -8.40 0.80 13.72
C LEU A 147 -9.05 1.65 12.63
N ARG A 148 -8.52 2.87 12.48
CA ARG A 148 -8.93 3.84 11.45
C ARG A 148 -7.73 4.64 10.98
N TRP A 149 -7.70 4.95 9.70
CA TRP A 149 -6.62 5.70 9.08
C TRP A 149 -7.05 7.11 8.72
N ASP A 150 -6.08 8.01 8.56
CA ASP A 150 -6.38 9.29 7.95
C ASP A 150 -6.70 9.09 6.46
N ALA A 151 -7.87 9.59 6.04
CA ALA A 151 -8.38 9.51 4.68
C ALA A 151 -8.09 8.17 3.94
N ASN A 152 -7.09 8.18 3.05
CA ASN A 152 -6.68 7.02 2.25
C ASN A 152 -5.29 6.50 2.59
N GLY A 153 -4.71 6.91 3.73
CA GLY A 153 -3.37 6.47 4.15
C GLY A 153 -3.24 4.95 4.30
N TRP A 154 -4.35 4.28 4.63
CA TRP A 154 -4.45 2.81 4.61
C TRP A 154 -4.10 2.18 3.25
N MET A 155 -4.26 2.91 2.13
CA MET A 155 -3.90 2.40 0.82
C MET A 155 -2.38 2.38 0.60
N ALA A 156 -1.65 3.22 1.34
CA ALA A 156 -0.21 3.40 1.25
C ALA A 156 0.55 2.60 2.34
N GLY A 157 -0.11 1.90 3.25
CA GLY A 157 0.62 1.25 4.35
C GLY A 157 0.91 2.21 5.51
N ASP A 158 0.28 3.38 5.56
CA ASP A 158 0.48 4.33 6.66
C ASP A 158 -0.05 3.74 7.98
N ASP A 159 0.43 4.31 9.08
CA ASP A 159 -0.05 3.97 10.42
C ASP A 159 -1.47 4.51 10.64
N ALA A 160 -2.27 3.73 11.37
CA ALA A 160 -3.61 4.14 11.77
C ALA A 160 -3.55 5.41 12.64
N ALA A 161 -4.51 6.30 12.43
CA ALA A 161 -4.73 7.49 13.24
C ALA A 161 -5.24 7.14 14.66
N GLY A 162 -5.75 5.93 14.85
CA GLY A 162 -6.09 5.39 16.16
C GLY A 162 -6.68 3.97 16.07
N PRO A 163 -6.82 3.27 17.22
CA PRO A 163 -6.37 3.70 18.55
C PRO A 163 -4.84 3.62 18.76
N ALA A 164 -4.13 2.92 17.89
CA ALA A 164 -2.68 2.72 17.97
C ALA A 164 -2.04 2.90 16.59
N ALA A 165 -0.77 3.30 16.57
CA ALA A 165 0.02 3.41 15.34
C ALA A 165 0.30 2.01 14.78
N VAL A 166 -0.61 1.56 13.90
CA VAL A 166 -0.53 0.25 13.24
C VAL A 166 -0.62 0.46 11.74
N SER A 167 0.41 0.07 11.02
CA SER A 167 0.37 0.07 9.55
C SER A 167 -0.78 -0.79 9.05
N SER A 168 -1.49 -0.30 8.03
CA SER A 168 -2.48 -1.11 7.31
C SER A 168 -1.89 -2.40 6.72
N TYR A 169 -0.58 -2.43 6.43
CA TYR A 169 0.10 -3.64 5.97
C TYR A 169 0.39 -4.62 7.11
N THR A 170 0.58 -4.15 8.35
CA THR A 170 0.64 -5.01 9.55
C THR A 170 -0.69 -5.76 9.76
N VAL A 171 -1.84 -5.15 9.45
CA VAL A 171 -3.13 -5.84 9.51
C VAL A 171 -3.20 -6.98 8.49
N LEU A 172 -2.68 -6.76 7.27
CA LEU A 172 -2.62 -7.81 6.26
C LEU A 172 -1.65 -8.93 6.67
N ASP A 173 -0.53 -8.59 7.32
CA ASP A 173 0.39 -9.58 7.90
C ASP A 173 -0.32 -10.44 8.96
N ALA A 174 -1.13 -9.84 9.85
CA ALA A 174 -1.88 -10.59 10.86
C ALA A 174 -2.91 -11.57 10.24
N ILE A 175 -3.54 -11.19 9.12
CA ILE A 175 -4.41 -12.10 8.35
C ILE A 175 -3.59 -13.26 7.77
N VAL A 176 -2.42 -12.97 7.20
CA VAL A 176 -1.51 -13.96 6.64
C VAL A 176 -1.02 -14.95 7.70
N GLU A 177 -0.60 -14.44 8.87
CA GLU A 177 -0.16 -15.26 10.01
C GLU A 177 -1.27 -16.17 10.50
N ARG A 178 -2.51 -15.65 10.59
CA ARG A 178 -3.66 -16.46 10.96
C ARG A 178 -3.95 -17.59 9.98
N LEU A 179 -3.80 -17.33 8.69
CA LEU A 179 -3.98 -18.34 7.64
C LEU A 179 -2.84 -19.37 7.62
N ALA A 180 -1.64 -18.99 8.05
CA ALA A 180 -0.50 -19.90 8.16
C ALA A 180 -0.63 -20.91 9.33
N ASP A 181 -1.51 -20.67 10.32
CA ASP A 181 -1.68 -21.55 11.46
C ASP A 181 -2.27 -22.92 11.05
N ARG A 182 -1.42 -23.96 10.99
CA ARG A 182 -1.81 -25.33 10.64
C ARG A 182 -2.76 -25.99 11.63
N LYS A 183 -2.89 -25.51 12.86
CA LYS A 183 -3.93 -26.00 13.79
C LYS A 183 -5.31 -25.54 13.37
N ARG A 184 -5.39 -24.36 12.74
CA ARG A 184 -6.64 -23.81 12.19
C ARG A 184 -6.89 -24.30 10.78
N PHE A 185 -5.87 -24.28 9.93
CA PHE A 185 -5.98 -24.57 8.50
C PHE A 185 -5.00 -25.66 8.06
N PRO A 186 -5.20 -26.91 8.52
CA PRO A 186 -4.24 -27.99 8.25
C PRO A 186 -4.08 -28.30 6.75
N ASN A 187 -5.12 -28.05 5.94
CA ASN A 187 -5.14 -28.37 4.52
C ASN A 187 -5.07 -27.15 3.59
N LEU A 188 -4.83 -25.93 4.11
CA LEU A 188 -4.70 -24.73 3.28
C LEU A 188 -3.48 -24.86 2.35
N LYS A 189 -3.69 -24.62 1.06
CA LYS A 189 -2.66 -24.74 0.02
C LYS A 189 -2.38 -23.41 -0.68
N THR A 190 -3.37 -22.53 -0.79
CA THR A 190 -3.25 -21.29 -1.55
C THR A 190 -3.92 -20.12 -0.82
N VAL A 191 -3.22 -19.00 -0.74
CA VAL A 191 -3.77 -17.69 -0.39
C VAL A 191 -3.68 -16.77 -1.61
N VAL A 192 -4.74 -16.02 -1.88
CA VAL A 192 -4.77 -15.04 -2.98
C VAL A 192 -5.20 -13.69 -2.43
N PHE A 193 -4.39 -12.66 -2.65
CA PHE A 193 -4.84 -11.26 -2.51
C PHE A 193 -5.36 -10.76 -3.84
N ALA A 194 -6.57 -10.21 -3.86
CA ALA A 194 -7.16 -9.60 -5.04
C ALA A 194 -7.70 -8.21 -4.70
N GLY A 195 -7.54 -7.26 -5.61
CA GLY A 195 -8.02 -5.90 -5.38
C GLY A 195 -8.24 -5.17 -6.69
N HIS A 196 -9.29 -4.34 -6.73
CA HIS A 196 -9.62 -3.49 -7.86
C HIS A 196 -9.55 -2.00 -7.48
N SER A 197 -9.10 -1.15 -8.42
CA SER A 197 -9.03 0.30 -8.20
C SER A 197 -8.13 0.65 -7.02
N GLY A 198 -8.66 1.31 -5.98
CA GLY A 198 -7.94 1.53 -4.72
C GLY A 198 -7.46 0.23 -4.06
N GLY A 199 -8.21 -0.87 -4.18
CA GLY A 199 -7.77 -2.17 -3.67
C GLY A 199 -6.62 -2.75 -4.48
N GLY A 200 -6.61 -2.52 -5.80
CA GLY A 200 -5.48 -2.89 -6.66
C GLY A 200 -4.22 -2.13 -6.27
N GLN A 201 -4.36 -0.85 -5.88
CA GLN A 201 -3.26 -0.05 -5.35
C GLN A 201 -2.68 -0.67 -4.07
N VAL A 202 -3.54 -1.11 -3.14
CA VAL A 202 -3.13 -1.76 -1.89
C VAL A 202 -2.44 -3.09 -2.17
N VAL A 203 -3.04 -3.95 -3.01
CA VAL A 203 -2.49 -5.27 -3.32
C VAL A 203 -1.12 -5.14 -3.99
N GLN A 204 -0.96 -4.20 -4.92
CA GLN A 204 0.33 -3.97 -5.59
C GLN A 204 1.40 -3.53 -4.59
N ARG A 205 1.08 -2.54 -3.76
CA ARG A 205 2.02 -1.97 -2.79
C ARG A 205 2.31 -2.90 -1.62
N TYR A 206 1.33 -3.66 -1.17
CA TYR A 206 1.54 -4.70 -0.17
C TYR A 206 2.41 -5.83 -0.73
N ALA A 207 2.22 -6.23 -2.00
CA ALA A 207 3.13 -7.18 -2.64
C ALA A 207 4.57 -6.64 -2.71
N VAL A 208 4.78 -5.32 -2.88
CA VAL A 208 6.10 -4.69 -2.77
C VAL A 208 6.62 -4.70 -1.33
N ALA A 209 5.76 -4.33 -0.37
CA ALA A 209 6.12 -3.99 0.99
C ALA A 209 6.27 -5.19 1.93
N ALA A 210 5.46 -6.23 1.71
CA ALA A 210 5.19 -7.29 2.68
C ALA A 210 6.50 -7.96 3.11
N ARG A 211 6.76 -7.88 4.42
CA ARG A 211 8.03 -8.28 5.03
C ARG A 211 8.30 -9.76 4.82
N GLU A 212 7.34 -10.58 5.23
CA GLU A 212 7.48 -12.03 5.16
C GLU A 212 6.14 -12.70 4.94
N THR A 213 5.87 -12.96 3.66
CA THR A 213 5.03 -14.09 3.26
C THR A 213 5.67 -15.44 3.66
N GLY A 214 6.83 -15.39 4.33
CA GLY A 214 7.55 -16.49 4.97
C GLY A 214 6.70 -17.33 5.90
N ALA A 215 5.69 -16.78 6.58
CA ALA A 215 4.76 -17.59 7.35
C ALA A 215 4.04 -18.64 6.47
N LEU A 216 3.53 -18.21 5.31
CA LEU A 216 2.90 -19.12 4.34
C LEU A 216 3.94 -20.01 3.66
N ALA A 217 5.10 -19.45 3.28
CA ALA A 217 6.13 -20.21 2.58
C ALA A 217 6.75 -21.32 3.45
N ARG A 218 6.98 -21.08 4.75
CA ARG A 218 7.46 -22.09 5.72
C ARG A 218 6.50 -23.27 5.82
N GLU A 219 5.21 -22.99 5.65
CA GLU A 219 4.16 -23.99 5.67
C GLU A 219 3.89 -24.60 4.27
N GLY A 220 4.59 -24.17 3.22
CA GLY A 220 4.35 -24.65 1.85
C GLY A 220 3.02 -24.16 1.25
N ILE A 221 2.47 -23.05 1.75
CA ILE A 221 1.24 -22.43 1.25
C ILE A 221 1.61 -21.43 0.14
N ALA A 222 1.06 -21.63 -1.06
CA ALA A 222 1.28 -20.75 -2.20
C ALA A 222 0.59 -19.40 -1.99
N LEU A 223 1.26 -18.32 -2.40
CA LEU A 223 0.70 -16.97 -2.34
C LEU A 223 0.67 -16.32 -3.73
N ARG A 224 -0.47 -15.70 -4.06
CA ARG A 224 -0.71 -15.07 -5.35
C ARG A 224 -1.35 -13.70 -5.19
N TYR A 225 -1.14 -12.83 -6.17
CA TYR A 225 -1.67 -11.48 -6.18
C TYR A 225 -2.40 -11.18 -7.48
N VAL A 226 -3.61 -10.62 -7.38
CA VAL A 226 -4.39 -10.07 -8.50
C VAL A 226 -4.51 -8.56 -8.32
N VAL A 227 -3.74 -7.83 -9.12
CA VAL A 227 -3.71 -6.36 -9.11
C VAL A 227 -4.60 -5.86 -10.26
N SER A 228 -5.79 -5.36 -9.95
CA SER A 228 -6.76 -4.96 -10.97
C SER A 228 -6.98 -3.45 -11.06
N SER A 229 -6.75 -2.87 -12.24
CA SER A 229 -6.97 -1.46 -12.58
C SER A 229 -6.59 -0.47 -11.46
N PRO A 230 -5.40 -0.55 -10.84
CA PRO A 230 -4.98 0.47 -9.89
C PRO A 230 -4.81 1.80 -10.63
N SER A 231 -5.01 2.90 -9.90
CA SER A 231 -4.82 4.22 -10.48
C SER A 231 -3.35 4.61 -10.62
N SER A 232 -2.45 3.98 -9.89
CA SER A 232 -1.01 4.23 -9.93
C SER A 232 -0.26 3.06 -9.31
N TYR A 233 0.99 2.92 -9.70
CA TYR A 233 1.93 1.88 -9.28
C TYR A 233 3.10 2.50 -8.52
N ALA A 234 3.71 1.74 -7.63
CA ALA A 234 4.97 2.11 -7.00
C ALA A 234 6.15 1.63 -7.88
N TYR A 235 6.95 2.57 -8.37
CA TYR A 235 8.19 2.32 -9.12
C TYR A 235 9.36 2.11 -8.15
N PHE A 236 10.40 1.39 -8.56
CA PHE A 236 11.57 1.07 -7.72
C PHE A 236 12.71 2.09 -7.82
N ASP A 237 12.60 3.01 -8.77
CA ASP A 237 13.53 4.12 -8.99
C ASP A 237 12.83 5.33 -9.61
N ALA A 238 13.64 6.34 -9.91
CA ALA A 238 13.26 7.64 -10.44
C ALA A 238 12.84 7.61 -11.93
N GLU A 239 12.84 6.46 -12.60
CA GLU A 239 12.43 6.38 -14.01
C GLU A 239 10.91 6.39 -14.15
N ARG A 240 10.42 7.06 -15.18
CA ARG A 240 9.00 7.06 -15.54
C ARG A 240 8.84 6.84 -17.05
N PRO A 241 7.65 6.43 -17.51
CA PRO A 241 7.39 6.24 -18.94
C PRO A 241 7.58 7.55 -19.73
N GLY A 242 8.46 7.52 -20.73
CA GLY A 242 8.63 8.59 -21.70
C GLY A 242 7.52 8.59 -22.77
N ALA A 243 7.64 9.48 -23.76
CA ALA A 243 6.66 9.60 -24.83
C ALA A 243 6.51 8.32 -25.70
N ASP A 244 7.56 7.51 -25.81
CA ASP A 244 7.53 6.20 -26.47
C ASP A 244 7.11 5.05 -25.52
N GLY A 245 6.71 5.39 -24.30
CA GLY A 245 6.30 4.47 -23.25
C GLY A 245 7.45 3.69 -22.60
N LYS A 246 8.71 3.95 -22.94
CA LYS A 246 9.87 3.31 -22.30
C LYS A 246 10.28 4.04 -21.02
N PRO A 247 10.86 3.34 -20.04
CA PRO A 247 11.45 4.00 -18.88
C PRO A 247 12.53 5.00 -19.30
N THR A 248 12.47 6.20 -18.73
CA THR A 248 13.47 7.26 -18.90
C THR A 248 13.58 8.07 -17.62
N ALA A 249 14.70 8.79 -17.46
CA ALA A 249 14.83 9.80 -16.42
C ALA A 249 13.67 10.81 -16.50
N PHE A 250 13.05 11.11 -15.36
CA PHE A 250 11.93 12.02 -15.24
C PHE A 250 12.38 13.38 -14.68
N ASP A 251 11.79 14.47 -15.16
CA ASP A 251 12.09 15.81 -14.66
C ASP A 251 11.44 16.05 -13.30
N ALA A 252 12.23 15.92 -12.24
CA ALA A 252 11.79 16.15 -10.86
C ALA A 252 11.32 17.60 -10.62
N ALA A 253 11.80 18.58 -11.39
CA ALA A 253 11.38 19.97 -11.25
C ALA A 253 9.95 20.19 -11.78
N ALA A 254 9.55 19.44 -12.82
CA ALA A 254 8.18 19.46 -13.34
C ALA A 254 7.17 18.80 -12.39
N CYS A 255 7.62 17.88 -11.53
CA CYS A 255 6.76 17.17 -10.60
C CYS A 255 7.45 16.88 -9.25
N PRO A 256 7.53 17.85 -8.34
CA PRO A 256 8.07 17.62 -7.02
C PRO A 256 7.33 16.48 -6.30
N GLY A 257 8.07 15.55 -5.70
CA GLY A 257 7.51 14.40 -4.99
C GLY A 257 6.98 13.25 -5.88
N TYR A 258 7.25 13.26 -7.20
CA TYR A 258 6.83 12.14 -8.07
C TYR A 258 7.40 10.78 -7.67
N ASP A 259 8.54 10.78 -6.98
CA ASP A 259 9.20 9.59 -6.46
C ASP A 259 8.91 9.32 -4.97
N ASP A 260 8.08 10.14 -4.33
CA ASP A 260 7.62 9.87 -2.98
C ASP A 260 6.73 8.64 -2.98
N TRP A 261 6.82 7.88 -1.90
CA TRP A 261 5.83 6.87 -1.60
C TRP A 261 4.46 7.56 -1.54
N LYS A 262 3.47 7.11 -2.30
CA LYS A 262 3.23 5.75 -2.76
C LYS A 262 3.43 5.53 -4.28
N TYR A 263 4.18 6.39 -4.95
CA TYR A 263 4.45 6.36 -6.40
C TYR A 263 5.88 5.91 -6.72
N GLY A 264 6.83 6.21 -5.84
CA GLY A 264 8.22 5.77 -5.90
C GLY A 264 8.72 5.29 -4.54
N MET A 265 10.02 5.45 -4.28
CA MET A 265 10.70 4.89 -3.11
C MET A 265 11.25 5.92 -2.12
N ALA A 266 11.06 7.22 -2.37
CA ALA A 266 11.37 8.27 -1.40
C ALA A 266 10.29 8.35 -0.29
N HIS A 267 10.62 8.93 0.86
CA HIS A 267 9.70 9.19 1.99
C HIS A 267 8.76 8.03 2.38
N ARG A 268 9.29 6.79 2.37
CA ARG A 268 8.52 5.58 2.69
C ARG A 268 8.05 5.56 4.16
N PRO A 269 6.86 5.00 4.44
CA PRO A 269 6.37 4.89 5.81
C PRO A 269 7.23 3.91 6.63
N PRO A 270 7.20 3.99 7.98
CA PRO A 270 8.01 3.16 8.87
C PRO A 270 7.95 1.66 8.54
N TYR A 271 6.79 1.17 8.09
CA TYR A 271 6.61 -0.23 7.70
C TYR A 271 7.62 -0.70 6.64
N LEU A 272 8.06 0.14 5.70
CA LEU A 272 9.02 -0.22 4.65
C LEU A 272 10.45 0.31 4.87
N ALA A 273 10.66 1.14 5.89
CA ALA A 273 11.89 1.93 6.05
C ALA A 273 13.14 1.08 6.35
N ASP A 274 12.98 -0.16 6.81
CA ASP A 274 14.04 -1.10 7.16
C ASP A 274 14.63 -1.87 5.97
N ARG A 275 14.10 -1.69 4.76
CA ARG A 275 14.60 -2.33 3.53
C ARG A 275 14.96 -1.28 2.50
N THR A 276 15.97 -1.54 1.69
CA THR A 276 16.32 -0.70 0.53
C THR A 276 15.35 -0.91 -0.64
N PRO A 277 15.24 0.04 -1.59
CA PRO A 277 14.45 -0.15 -2.81
C PRO A 277 14.82 -1.43 -3.56
N ALA A 278 16.12 -1.74 -3.69
CA ALA A 278 16.61 -2.95 -4.35
C ALA A 278 16.17 -4.23 -3.64
N GLN A 279 16.14 -4.26 -2.30
CA GLN A 279 15.65 -5.41 -1.54
C GLN A 279 14.14 -5.61 -1.72
N LEU A 280 13.36 -4.52 -1.73
CA LEU A 280 11.92 -4.58 -2.00
C LEU A 280 11.65 -5.10 -3.41
N GLU A 281 12.40 -4.61 -4.39
CA GLU A 281 12.29 -5.04 -5.79
C GLU A 281 12.61 -6.52 -5.95
N ALA A 282 13.76 -6.98 -5.43
CA ALA A 282 14.17 -8.38 -5.52
C ALA A 282 13.10 -9.32 -4.93
N ALA A 283 12.50 -8.93 -3.80
CA ALA A 283 11.41 -9.69 -3.19
C ALA A 283 10.12 -9.61 -4.02
N TYR A 284 9.83 -8.48 -4.67
CA TYR A 284 8.63 -8.28 -5.46
C TYR A 284 8.62 -9.12 -6.73
N VAL A 285 9.72 -9.12 -7.49
CA VAL A 285 9.78 -9.75 -8.82
C VAL A 285 9.72 -11.28 -8.78
N ALA A 286 10.07 -11.87 -7.63
CA ALA A 286 9.92 -13.29 -7.37
C ALA A 286 8.44 -13.71 -7.13
N ARG A 287 7.57 -12.76 -6.76
CA ARG A 287 6.16 -13.05 -6.43
C ARG A 287 5.33 -13.32 -7.66
N ARG A 288 4.33 -14.18 -7.50
CA ARG A 288 3.32 -14.45 -8.52
C ARG A 288 2.26 -13.34 -8.54
N VAL A 289 2.43 -12.38 -9.44
CA VAL A 289 1.52 -11.23 -9.62
C VAL A 289 0.84 -11.29 -10.98
N THR A 290 -0.48 -11.21 -11.00
CA THR A 290 -1.30 -11.08 -12.20
C THR A 290 -1.92 -9.68 -12.22
N TYR A 291 -1.49 -8.86 -13.16
CA TYR A 291 -2.08 -7.55 -13.42
C TYR A 291 -3.25 -7.70 -14.38
N LEU A 292 -4.37 -7.09 -14.03
CA LEU A 292 -5.56 -7.03 -14.88
C LEU A 292 -5.91 -5.57 -15.09
N VAL A 293 -6.17 -5.16 -16.32
CA VAL A 293 -6.71 -3.83 -16.61
C VAL A 293 -7.86 -3.92 -17.60
N GLY A 294 -8.95 -3.21 -17.36
CA GLY A 294 -10.05 -3.16 -18.30
C GLY A 294 -9.61 -2.45 -19.59
N GLY A 295 -9.82 -3.05 -20.75
CA GLY A 295 -9.42 -2.47 -22.03
C GLY A 295 -10.18 -1.20 -22.43
N LYS A 296 -11.25 -0.84 -21.71
CA LYS A 296 -11.97 0.45 -21.80
C LYS A 296 -11.79 1.30 -20.54
N ASP A 297 -10.76 1.03 -19.74
CA ASP A 297 -10.35 1.86 -18.59
C ASP A 297 -9.34 2.92 -19.07
N ASP A 298 -9.70 3.57 -20.18
CA ASP A 298 -8.85 4.38 -21.06
C ASP A 298 -9.26 5.86 -21.13
N ASP A 299 -10.15 6.29 -20.25
CA ASP A 299 -10.60 7.68 -20.12
C ASP A 299 -9.69 8.47 -19.15
N PRO A 300 -8.91 9.46 -19.62
CA PRO A 300 -8.07 10.30 -18.76
C PRO A 300 -8.87 11.25 -17.85
N GLN A 301 -10.16 11.46 -18.14
CA GLN A 301 -11.08 12.29 -17.36
C GLN A 301 -11.97 11.47 -16.41
N GLN A 302 -11.67 10.17 -16.25
CA GLN A 302 -12.45 9.30 -15.38
C GLN A 302 -12.40 9.82 -13.93
N LYS A 303 -13.56 10.08 -13.33
CA LYS A 303 -13.69 10.78 -12.03
C LYS A 303 -12.97 10.15 -10.83
N ALA A 304 -12.68 8.86 -10.88
CA ALA A 304 -11.98 8.13 -9.82
C ALA A 304 -10.50 7.91 -10.13
N LEU A 305 -9.99 8.50 -11.22
CA LEU A 305 -8.58 8.46 -11.60
C LEU A 305 -7.80 9.44 -10.71
N ASP A 306 -6.64 8.98 -10.25
CA ASP A 306 -5.63 9.79 -9.63
C ASP A 306 -4.99 10.68 -10.70
N GLN A 307 -5.39 11.95 -10.71
CA GLN A 307 -4.89 12.98 -11.62
C GLN A 307 -3.82 13.86 -10.94
N SER A 308 -3.24 13.40 -9.82
CA SER A 308 -2.10 14.07 -9.23
C SER A 308 -0.88 13.95 -10.15
N CYS A 309 0.00 14.95 -10.11
CA CYS A 309 1.19 14.97 -10.94
C CYS A 309 2.04 13.67 -10.85
N PRO A 310 2.32 13.10 -9.66
CA PRO A 310 3.05 11.83 -9.55
C PRO A 310 2.36 10.64 -10.25
N ALA A 311 1.03 10.64 -10.33
CA ALA A 311 0.27 9.62 -11.02
C ALA A 311 0.23 9.85 -12.54
N GLU A 312 0.09 11.11 -12.98
CA GLU A 312 0.17 11.53 -14.38
C GLU A 312 1.53 11.23 -15.00
N ALA A 313 2.61 11.31 -14.21
CA ALA A 313 3.96 10.90 -14.61
C ALA A 313 4.03 9.43 -15.06
N GLN A 314 3.05 8.59 -14.71
CA GLN A 314 2.98 7.17 -15.09
C GLN A 314 2.14 6.94 -16.36
N GLY A 315 1.49 7.97 -16.89
CA GLY A 315 0.62 7.92 -18.07
C GLY A 315 -0.77 8.51 -17.84
N PRO A 316 -1.55 8.72 -18.92
CA PRO A 316 -2.80 9.49 -18.87
C PRO A 316 -4.00 8.74 -18.27
N GLN A 317 -3.99 7.40 -18.25
CA GLN A 317 -5.13 6.57 -17.84
C GLN A 317 -4.66 5.17 -17.40
N ARG A 318 -5.54 4.33 -16.85
CA ARG A 318 -5.17 3.09 -16.15
C ARG A 318 -4.56 2.00 -17.04
N VAL A 319 -5.08 1.80 -18.26
CA VAL A 319 -4.47 0.93 -19.29
C VAL A 319 -3.05 1.38 -19.59
N ALA A 320 -2.85 2.66 -19.93
CA ALA A 320 -1.52 3.18 -20.24
C ALA A 320 -0.54 3.02 -19.05
N ARG A 321 -1.00 3.30 -17.83
CA ARG A 321 -0.22 3.11 -16.60
C ARG A 321 0.13 1.64 -16.36
N ALA A 322 -0.79 0.72 -16.61
CA ALA A 322 -0.57 -0.72 -16.45
C ALA A 322 0.46 -1.26 -17.45
N GLU A 323 0.29 -0.92 -18.73
CA GLU A 323 1.23 -1.32 -19.80
C GLU A 323 2.61 -0.75 -19.56
N ALA A 324 2.70 0.52 -19.19
CA ALA A 324 3.98 1.18 -18.96
C ALA A 324 4.71 0.63 -17.74
N TYR A 325 3.99 0.39 -16.63
CA TYR A 325 4.58 -0.24 -15.45
C TYR A 325 5.03 -1.68 -15.71
N PHE A 326 4.27 -2.46 -16.48
CA PHE A 326 4.69 -3.82 -16.81
C PHE A 326 5.90 -3.84 -17.76
N ARG A 327 5.95 -2.94 -18.74
CA ARG A 327 7.12 -2.74 -19.61
C ARG A 327 8.35 -2.34 -18.81
N TYR A 328 8.18 -1.47 -17.81
CA TYR A 328 9.23 -1.09 -16.87
C TYR A 328 9.81 -2.31 -16.13
N LEU A 329 8.96 -3.17 -15.56
CA LEU A 329 9.41 -4.39 -14.90
C LEU A 329 10.14 -5.34 -15.87
N GLN A 330 9.64 -5.51 -17.09
CA GLN A 330 10.28 -6.35 -18.10
C GLN A 330 11.65 -5.83 -18.50
N GLY A 331 11.80 -4.51 -18.64
CA GLY A 331 13.08 -3.87 -18.95
C GLY A 331 14.12 -4.06 -17.84
N ARG A 332 13.67 -4.01 -16.58
CA ARG A 332 14.54 -4.18 -15.40
C ARG A 332 14.92 -5.62 -15.11
N HIS A 333 14.08 -6.57 -15.53
CA HIS A 333 14.28 -8.01 -15.31
C HIS A 333 14.19 -8.78 -16.65
N PRO A 334 15.14 -8.57 -17.57
CA PRO A 334 15.13 -9.22 -18.89
C PRO A 334 15.29 -10.74 -18.83
N GLN A 335 15.80 -11.28 -17.71
CA GLN A 335 15.88 -12.72 -17.44
C GLN A 335 14.51 -13.38 -17.20
N GLY A 336 13.45 -12.58 -17.03
CA GLY A 336 12.09 -13.05 -16.82
C GLY A 336 11.50 -12.63 -15.48
N LEU A 337 10.16 -12.66 -15.43
CA LEU A 337 9.33 -12.33 -14.27
C LEU A 337 8.35 -13.46 -13.99
N ASN A 338 8.04 -13.70 -12.72
CA ASN A 338 6.92 -14.57 -12.32
C ASN A 338 5.58 -13.81 -12.36
N GLN A 339 5.43 -12.90 -13.31
CA GLN A 339 4.33 -11.93 -13.35
C GLN A 339 3.77 -11.82 -14.76
N SER A 340 2.51 -11.42 -14.86
CA SER A 340 1.79 -11.33 -16.14
C SER A 340 0.83 -10.14 -16.15
N LEU A 341 0.64 -9.52 -17.31
CA LEU A 341 -0.36 -8.48 -17.55
C LEU A 341 -1.40 -8.97 -18.54
N HIS A 342 -2.67 -8.79 -18.21
CA HIS A 342 -3.80 -9.09 -19.09
C HIS A 342 -4.75 -7.90 -19.21
N ILE A 343 -5.05 -7.54 -20.45
CA ILE A 343 -6.07 -6.55 -20.79
C ILE A 343 -7.40 -7.28 -20.96
N VAL A 344 -8.41 -6.90 -20.16
CA VAL A 344 -9.74 -7.51 -20.20
C VAL A 344 -10.60 -6.77 -21.24
N PRO A 345 -10.94 -7.39 -22.39
CA PRO A 345 -11.58 -6.69 -23.49
C PRO A 345 -12.96 -6.14 -23.12
N GLY A 346 -13.27 -4.91 -23.54
CA GLY A 346 -14.62 -4.34 -23.40
C GLY A 346 -15.09 -4.05 -21.96
N VAL A 347 -14.19 -4.15 -20.98
CA VAL A 347 -14.46 -3.78 -19.57
C VAL A 347 -13.80 -2.43 -19.29
N GLY A 348 -14.54 -1.48 -18.71
CA GLY A 348 -14.00 -0.22 -18.20
C GLY A 348 -13.62 -0.32 -16.72
N HIS A 349 -13.74 0.78 -15.97
CA HIS A 349 -13.44 0.81 -14.54
C HIS A 349 -14.54 0.14 -13.67
N ASN A 350 -14.78 -1.16 -13.87
CA ASN A 350 -15.86 -1.92 -13.22
C ASN A 350 -15.30 -3.09 -12.41
N GLY A 351 -15.29 -2.96 -11.09
CA GLY A 351 -14.69 -3.95 -10.19
C GLY A 351 -15.33 -5.33 -10.25
N ALA A 352 -16.67 -5.41 -10.33
CA ALA A 352 -17.37 -6.68 -10.40
C ALA A 352 -16.98 -7.45 -11.68
N ARG A 353 -17.02 -6.79 -12.85
CA ARG A 353 -16.62 -7.42 -14.13
C ARG A 353 -15.15 -7.77 -14.18
N MET A 354 -14.27 -6.95 -13.58
CA MET A 354 -12.83 -7.22 -13.54
C MET A 354 -12.51 -8.42 -12.66
N LEU A 355 -13.04 -8.47 -11.43
CA LEU A 355 -12.77 -9.56 -10.47
C LEU A 355 -13.46 -10.88 -10.83
N SER A 356 -14.47 -10.86 -11.72
CA SER A 356 -15.11 -12.06 -12.29
C SER A 356 -14.61 -12.41 -13.70
N SER A 357 -13.62 -11.67 -14.22
CA SER A 357 -13.03 -11.96 -15.53
C SER A 357 -12.33 -13.32 -15.56
N ALA A 358 -12.17 -13.91 -16.75
CA ALA A 358 -11.55 -15.22 -16.89
C ALA A 358 -10.17 -15.30 -16.22
N CYS A 359 -9.31 -14.30 -16.43
CA CYS A 359 -7.99 -14.25 -15.79
C CYS A 359 -8.03 -14.06 -14.27
N ALA A 360 -9.00 -13.28 -13.76
CA ALA A 360 -9.20 -13.16 -12.32
C ALA A 360 -9.61 -14.50 -11.72
N LEU A 361 -10.61 -15.18 -12.31
CA LEU A 361 -11.06 -16.50 -11.85
C LEU A 361 -9.98 -17.57 -12.01
N ALA A 362 -9.18 -17.52 -13.06
CA ALA A 362 -8.04 -18.43 -13.25
C ALA A 362 -7.02 -18.30 -12.11
N THR A 363 -6.69 -17.06 -11.74
CA THR A 363 -5.71 -16.82 -10.67
C THR A 363 -6.27 -17.14 -9.29
N MET A 364 -7.54 -16.75 -9.05
CA MET A 364 -8.20 -16.92 -7.75
C MET A 364 -8.65 -18.36 -7.51
N TYR A 365 -9.09 -19.10 -8.52
CA TYR A 365 -9.75 -20.41 -8.40
C TYR A 365 -9.10 -21.55 -9.19
N ASP A 366 -7.91 -21.36 -9.75
CA ASP A 366 -7.22 -22.34 -10.62
C ASP A 366 -8.03 -22.76 -11.85
N MET A 367 -8.93 -21.88 -12.31
CA MET A 367 -9.69 -22.09 -13.53
C MET A 367 -8.78 -22.03 -14.77
N PRO A 368 -9.06 -22.81 -15.83
CA PRO A 368 -8.44 -22.60 -17.13
C PRO A 368 -8.89 -21.25 -17.74
N GLY A 369 -8.13 -20.74 -18.71
CA GLY A 369 -8.63 -19.66 -19.59
C GLY A 369 -8.07 -18.25 -19.37
N CYS A 370 -6.92 -18.10 -18.70
CA CYS A 370 -6.17 -16.86 -18.85
C CYS A 370 -5.26 -16.94 -20.08
N GLY A 371 -5.79 -16.53 -21.24
CA GLY A 371 -5.07 -16.52 -22.53
C GLY A 371 -5.68 -17.33 -23.68
N SER A 372 -6.98 -17.65 -23.64
CA SER A 372 -7.72 -18.20 -24.80
C SER A 372 -8.27 -17.10 -25.70
#